data_AF-A0A0N1C636-F1
#
_entry.id   AF-A0A0N1C636-F1
#
_cell.length_a   1.000
_cell.length_b   1.000
_cell.length_c   1.000
_cell.angle_alpha   90.00
_cell.angle_beta   90.00
_cell.angle_gamma   90.00
#
_symmetry.space_group_name_H-M   'P 1'
#
loop_
_entity.id
_entity.type
_entity.pdbx_description
1 polymer ?
#
loop_
_entity_poly.entity_id
_entity_poly.type
_entity_poly.pdbx_seq_one_letter_code
_entity_poly.pdbx_strand_id
1 'polypeptide(L)' 'MSTPVESETSEPSAGRLRLIDEIGEFWSQFFVQAFSPYRPELHYMRGPGPAWRAKHGRHAAQPDRGV' A
#
# COMPACT_ATOMS: atom_id res chain seq x y z
N MET A 1 -4.21 -48.85 -46.36
CA MET A 1 -3.16 -47.86 -46.05
C MET A 1 -3.70 -46.98 -44.93
N SER A 2 -3.38 -47.31 -43.69
CA SER A 2 -3.79 -46.53 -42.51
C SER A 2 -2.63 -45.65 -42.10
N THR A 3 -2.84 -44.34 -42.06
CA THR A 3 -1.92 -43.42 -41.37
C THR A 3 -2.30 -43.39 -39.89
N PRO A 4 -1.34 -43.48 -38.95
CA PRO A 4 -1.63 -43.17 -37.56
C PRO A 4 -1.72 -41.65 -37.42
N VAL A 5 -2.79 -41.16 -36.79
CA VAL A 5 -2.84 -39.78 -36.31
C VAL A 5 -2.12 -39.75 -34.96
N GLU A 6 -0.85 -39.37 -34.97
CA GLU A 6 -0.12 -39.07 -33.73
C GLU A 6 -0.69 -37.77 -33.15
N SER A 7 -1.52 -37.92 -32.13
CA SER A 7 -1.98 -36.81 -31.29
C SER A 7 -0.99 -36.64 -30.15
N GLU A 8 0.08 -35.87 -30.37
CA GLU A 8 0.94 -35.42 -29.28
C GLU A 8 0.13 -34.50 -28.37
N THR A 9 -0.40 -35.09 -27.29
CA THR A 9 -1.04 -34.35 -26.19
C THR A 9 0.07 -33.60 -25.47
N SER A 10 0.32 -32.38 -25.93
CA SER A 10 1.36 -31.50 -25.41
C SER A 10 0.89 -30.95 -24.06
N GLU A 11 1.51 -31.43 -22.98
CA GLU A 11 1.32 -30.98 -21.59
C GLU A 11 1.44 -29.44 -21.46
N PRO A 12 0.33 -28.68 -21.37
CA PRO A 12 0.36 -27.23 -21.27
C PRO A 12 0.32 -26.74 -19.81
N SER A 13 0.37 -27.66 -18.84
CA SER A 13 0.04 -27.38 -17.44
C SER A 13 1.21 -26.73 -16.69
N ALA A 14 2.43 -27.26 -16.86
CA ALA A 14 3.59 -26.82 -16.08
C ALA A 14 3.95 -25.34 -16.31
N GLY A 15 3.94 -24.87 -17.57
CA GLY A 15 4.22 -23.47 -17.88
C GLY A 15 3.10 -22.51 -17.43
N ARG A 16 1.85 -22.97 -17.46
CA ARG A 16 0.70 -22.19 -16.99
C ARG A 16 0.70 -21.99 -15.48
N LEU A 17 1.08 -23.02 -14.72
CA LEU A 17 1.21 -22.97 -13.27
C LEU A 17 2.36 -22.02 -12.85
N ARG A 18 3.49 -22.03 -13.57
CA ARG A 18 4.60 -21.09 -13.34
C ARG A 18 4.18 -19.62 -13.52
N LEU A 19 3.42 -19.34 -14.57
CA LEU A 19 2.96 -17.98 -14.87
C LEU A 19 1.97 -17.45 -13.81
N ILE A 20 1.05 -18.28 -13.32
CA ILE A 20 0.14 -17.87 -12.24
C ILE A 20 0.87 -17.65 -10.91
N ASP A 21 1.93 -18.41 -10.64
CA ASP A 21 2.76 -18.21 -9.44
C ASP A 21 3.48 -16.86 -9.51
N GLU A 22 4.10 -16.53 -10.63
CA GLU A 22 4.78 -15.23 -10.85
C GLU A 22 3.81 -14.04 -10.73
N ILE A 23 2.62 -14.16 -11.32
CA ILE A 23 1.57 -13.15 -11.22
C ILE A 23 1.09 -13.02 -9.76
N GLY A 24 0.91 -14.14 -9.05
CA GLY A 24 0.49 -14.16 -7.65
C GLY A 24 1.49 -13.47 -6.71
N GLU A 25 2.79 -13.74 -6.89
CA GLU A 25 3.85 -13.09 -6.12
C GLU A 25 3.85 -11.57 -6.33
N PHE A 26 3.71 -11.13 -7.57
CA PHE A 26 3.61 -9.71 -7.90
C PHE A 26 2.42 -9.04 -7.22
N TRP A 27 1.22 -9.64 -7.32
CA TRP A 27 0.02 -9.07 -6.68
C TRP A 27 0.15 -9.05 -5.16
N SER A 28 0.67 -10.10 -4.54
CA SER A 28 0.88 -10.13 -3.09
C SER A 28 1.77 -8.98 -2.61
N GLN A 29 2.90 -8.74 -3.28
CA GLN A 29 3.79 -7.63 -2.96
C GLN A 29 3.11 -6.26 -3.19
N PHE A 30 2.37 -6.14 -4.29
CA PHE A 30 1.62 -4.93 -4.62
C PHE A 30 0.59 -4.57 -3.55
N PHE A 31 -0.21 -5.54 -3.08
CA PHE A 31 -1.21 -5.28 -2.04
C PHE A 31 -0.60 -4.83 -0.71
N VAL A 32 0.51 -5.44 -0.30
CA VAL A 32 1.22 -5.02 0.92
C VAL A 32 1.72 -3.59 0.81
N GLN A 33 2.23 -3.19 -0.35
CA GLN A 33 2.77 -1.86 -0.56
C GLN A 33 1.67 -0.80 -0.77
N ALA A 34 0.64 -1.12 -1.55
CA ALA A 34 -0.47 -0.21 -1.86
C ALA A 34 -1.39 0.01 -0.66
N PHE A 35 -1.61 -1.02 0.16
CA PHE A 35 -2.48 -0.97 1.33
C PHE A 35 -1.70 -0.98 2.65
N SER A 36 -0.40 -0.64 2.61
CA SER A 36 0.34 -0.33 3.82
C SER A 36 -0.43 0.73 4.61
N PRO A 37 -0.78 0.47 5.88
CA PRO A 37 -1.59 1.39 6.67
C PRO A 37 -1.00 2.79 6.58
N TYR A 38 -1.78 3.75 6.07
CA TYR A 38 -1.43 5.15 6.17
C TYR A 38 -1.27 5.42 7.67
N ARG A 39 -0.04 5.76 8.08
CA ARG A 39 0.31 6.13 9.47
C ARG A 39 0.15 7.65 9.58
N PRO A 40 -1.05 8.17 9.85
CA PRO A 40 -1.25 9.60 10.05
C PRO A 40 -0.43 10.12 11.23
N GLU A 41 0.04 9.25 12.14
CA GLU A 41 0.86 9.60 13.31
C GLU A 41 2.22 10.22 12.93
N LEU A 42 2.77 9.90 11.76
CA LEU A 42 3.97 10.59 11.22
C LEU A 42 3.64 11.97 10.66
N HIS A 43 2.39 12.19 10.24
CA HIS A 43 1.95 13.38 9.52
C HIS A 43 1.23 14.39 10.42
N TYR A 44 0.71 13.96 11.57
CA TYR A 44 -0.01 14.78 12.55
C TYR A 44 0.83 15.30 13.70
N MET A 45 2.14 15.06 13.70
CA MET A 45 3.06 15.71 14.64
C MET A 45 3.46 17.13 14.21
N ARG A 46 2.87 17.68 13.14
CA ARG A 46 2.87 19.12 12.91
C ARG A 46 1.69 19.71 13.68
N GLY A 47 1.95 20.08 14.93
CA GLY A 47 1.01 20.84 15.75
C GLY A 47 0.42 22.05 15.00
N PRO A 48 -0.62 22.68 15.54
CA PRO A 48 -1.43 23.65 14.80
C PRO A 48 -0.57 24.68 14.08
N GLY A 49 -0.74 24.73 12.75
CA GLY A 49 0.08 25.59 11.89
C GLY A 49 -0.04 27.08 12.23
N PRO A 50 0.82 27.95 11.67
CA PRO A 50 0.81 29.39 11.94
C PRO A 50 -0.56 30.05 11.74
N ALA A 51 -1.35 29.59 10.77
CA ALA A 51 -2.70 30.06 10.50
C ALA A 51 -3.71 29.74 11.63
N TRP A 52 -3.52 28.62 12.35
CA TRP A 52 -4.33 28.28 13.51
C TRP A 52 -3.94 29.14 14.73
N ARG A 53 -2.63 29.36 14.93
CA ARG A 53 -2.14 30.27 16.00
C ARG A 53 -2.55 31.72 15.77
N ALA A 54 -2.65 32.18 14.53
CA ALA A 54 -3.16 33.53 14.23
C ALA A 54 -4.63 33.71 14.67
N LYS A 55 -5.43 32.63 14.62
CA LYS A 55 -6.84 32.65 15.01
C LYS A 55 -7.09 32.41 16.50
N HIS A 56 -6.26 31.58 17.16
CA HIS A 56 -6.49 31.13 18.55
C HIS A 56 -5.38 31.50 19.55
N GLY A 57 -4.19 31.93 19.09
CA GLY A 57 -3.02 32.16 19.93
C GLY A 57 -3.12 33.34 20.89
N ARG A 58 -4.10 34.23 20.70
CA ARG A 58 -4.38 35.33 21.65
C ARG A 58 -4.98 34.84 22.99
N HIS A 59 -5.54 33.64 23.03
CA HIS A 59 -6.10 33.06 24.25
C HIS A 59 -5.12 32.16 25.04
N ALA A 60 -3.99 31.76 24.44
CA ALA A 60 -3.03 30.85 25.08
C ALA A 60 -1.89 31.58 25.83
N ALA A 61 -1.86 32.92 25.78
CA ALA A 61 -0.78 33.75 26.33
C ALA A 61 -1.15 34.41 27.68
N GLN A 62 -1.80 33.68 28.58
CA GLN A 62 -1.86 34.10 29.98
C GLN A 62 -1.72 32.89 30.91
N PRO A 63 -0.50 32.41 31.18
CA PRO A 63 -0.24 31.85 32.49
C PRO A 63 -0.19 33.03 33.45
N ASP A 64 -1.17 33.05 34.35
CA ASP A 64 -1.10 33.75 35.62
C ASP A 64 0.29 33.59 36.23
N ARG A 65 1.01 34.70 36.38
CA ARG A 65 2.25 34.76 37.15
C ARG A 65 2.17 35.96 38.06
N GLY A 66 1.38 35.81 39.10
CA GLY A 66 1.57 36.56 40.33
C GLY A 66 3.02 36.39 40.83
N VAL A 67 3.69 37.52 40.97
CA VAL A 67 4.61 37.89 42.08
C VAL A 67 4.72 39.41 42.06
#